data_AF-A0A535EWZ7-F1
#
_entry.id   AF-A0A535EWZ7-F1
#
_cell.length_a   1.000
_cell.length_b   1.000
_cell.length_c   1.000
_cell.angle_alpha   90.00
_cell.angle_beta   90.00
_cell.angle_gamma   90.00
#
_symmetry.space_group_name_H-M   'P 1'
#
loop_
_entity.id
_entity.type
_entity.pdbx_description
1 polymer ?
#
loop_
_entity_poly.entity_id
_entity_poly.type
_entity_poly.pdbx_seq_one_letter_code
_entity_poly.pdbx_strand_id
1 'polypeptide(L)'
;PEDMAKVAEFAHEHGLAVVDQNPAARTIKLSGTVKALQKAFGVDLKIYEDKSGSRSYRGRTGEIHLPDELEGVVESVHGLDNRDQAKPHFRMAAHGVQPKLASQAAAQPRTATAMPFNPGQVAAAYNFPSGATGKGQTIALIELGGGYPTADLKKYFKQQKANPKVSAVSVYGATNQPTGDPNGPDGEVELDIMVAGGIASNAHIVVYFAHNTDKGFLDAITAAIHDKKNHPSIISISWGGPEASWTQQSMDAFNEVFKDAAMLGVTVLAASGDNGSSDGVNDGANHVDFPASSPFVLACGGTRLIANGSTITQETTWGGIPQDGASGGGVSQHFATPAYQNGILPTTFHGRGVPDVAGDADPQTGYKVLVDGVPSVIGGTSAVAPLYAALVAQINESAGTKCGFLNPFLYSTSGICNDIVQGTNGAFNAAAGWDPTTGLGSIQGSTLLGKLTTKAKAKGAGTAASGTKEVA
;
A
#
# COMPACT_ATOMS: atom_id res chain seq x y z
N PRO A 1 -25.07 18.34 2.31
CA PRO A 1 -25.67 19.08 1.17
C PRO A 1 -25.48 20.59 1.28
N GLU A 2 -25.80 21.18 2.44
CA GLU A 2 -25.59 22.60 2.72
C GLU A 2 -24.12 23.02 2.59
N ASP A 3 -23.20 22.23 3.15
CA ASP A 3 -21.75 22.49 3.04
C ASP A 3 -21.24 22.49 1.59
N MET A 4 -21.69 21.55 0.76
CA MET A 4 -21.33 21.54 -0.67
C MET A 4 -21.91 22.75 -1.42
N ALA A 5 -23.08 23.26 -0.99
CA ALA A 5 -23.68 24.46 -1.58
C ALA A 5 -22.83 25.70 -1.26
N LYS A 6 -22.32 25.83 -0.02
CA LYS A 6 -21.39 26.91 0.36
C LYS A 6 -20.13 26.90 -0.50
N VAL A 7 -19.52 25.73 -0.71
CA VAL A 7 -18.32 25.64 -1.57
C VAL A 7 -18.64 25.93 -3.04
N ALA A 8 -19.82 25.55 -3.52
CA ALA A 8 -20.27 25.89 -4.87
C ALA A 8 -20.53 27.39 -5.06
N GLU A 9 -21.08 28.06 -4.05
CA GLU A 9 -21.27 29.52 -4.02
C GLU A 9 -19.92 30.24 -4.03
N PHE A 10 -19.00 29.86 -3.13
CA PHE A 10 -17.62 30.35 -3.13
C PHE A 10 -16.94 30.20 -4.49
N ALA A 11 -17.11 29.04 -5.15
CA ALA A 11 -16.56 28.81 -6.48
C ALA A 11 -17.13 29.81 -7.50
N HIS A 12 -18.44 30.01 -7.51
CA HIS A 12 -19.11 30.93 -8.44
C HIS A 12 -18.66 32.37 -8.23
N GLU A 13 -18.54 32.85 -6.98
CA GLU A 13 -18.06 34.20 -6.66
C GLU A 13 -16.64 34.49 -7.15
N HIS A 14 -15.81 33.44 -7.22
CA HIS A 14 -14.43 33.52 -7.69
C HIS A 14 -14.27 33.22 -9.19
N GLY A 15 -15.37 33.02 -9.92
CA GLY A 15 -15.33 32.70 -11.35
C GLY A 15 -14.76 31.31 -11.63
N LEU A 16 -14.92 30.37 -10.69
CA LEU A 16 -14.61 28.96 -10.85
C LEU A 16 -15.88 28.19 -11.21
N ALA A 17 -15.72 27.12 -11.99
CA ALA A 17 -16.78 26.19 -12.31
C ALA A 17 -16.71 24.96 -11.39
N VAL A 18 -17.86 24.58 -10.85
CA VAL A 18 -18.05 23.25 -10.26
C VAL A 18 -18.15 22.23 -11.39
N VAL A 19 -17.19 21.31 -11.49
CA VAL A 19 -17.16 20.30 -12.56
C VAL A 19 -17.61 18.92 -12.10
N ASP A 20 -17.56 18.64 -10.80
CA ASP A 20 -18.01 17.38 -10.21
C ASP A 20 -18.34 17.56 -8.73
N GLN A 21 -19.27 16.76 -8.22
CA GLN A 21 -19.68 16.73 -6.82
C GLN A 21 -19.93 15.29 -6.40
N ASN A 22 -19.23 14.83 -5.37
CA ASN A 22 -19.41 13.49 -4.83
C ASN A 22 -19.70 13.56 -3.31
N PRO A 23 -20.98 13.55 -2.92
CA PRO A 23 -21.36 13.61 -1.51
C PRO A 23 -20.87 12.41 -0.68
N ALA A 24 -20.74 11.23 -1.30
CA ALA A 24 -20.26 10.04 -0.58
C ALA A 24 -18.77 10.13 -0.25
N ALA A 25 -17.99 10.71 -1.16
CA ALA A 25 -16.57 10.98 -0.97
C ALA A 25 -16.29 12.31 -0.24
N ARG A 26 -17.32 13.11 0.06
CA ARG A 26 -17.20 14.47 0.61
C ARG A 26 -16.30 15.39 -0.24
N THR A 27 -16.34 15.25 -1.57
CA THR A 27 -15.51 16.06 -2.47
C THR A 27 -16.33 16.92 -3.43
N ILE A 28 -15.79 18.11 -3.72
CA ILE A 28 -16.24 19.01 -4.78
C ILE A 28 -15.06 19.39 -5.65
N LYS A 29 -15.21 19.20 -6.97
CA LYS A 29 -14.15 19.50 -7.93
C LYS A 29 -14.42 20.83 -8.59
N LEU A 30 -13.44 21.73 -8.49
CA LEU A 30 -13.48 23.05 -9.10
C LEU A 30 -12.51 23.13 -10.28
N SER A 31 -12.84 23.97 -11.26
CA SER A 31 -11.94 24.30 -12.37
C SER A 31 -12.04 25.78 -12.73
N GLY A 32 -10.96 26.36 -13.25
CA GLY A 32 -10.93 27.76 -13.65
C GLY A 32 -9.57 28.18 -14.15
N THR A 33 -9.43 29.46 -14.49
CA THR A 33 -8.14 30.04 -14.89
C THR A 33 -7.17 30.08 -13.71
N VAL A 34 -5.86 30.06 -13.97
CA VAL A 34 -4.82 30.23 -12.94
C VAL A 34 -5.08 31.49 -12.10
N LYS A 35 -5.44 32.60 -12.74
CA LYS A 35 -5.77 33.87 -12.06
C LYS A 35 -6.95 33.73 -11.09
N ALA A 36 -7.99 33.01 -11.49
CA ALA A 36 -9.16 32.77 -10.64
C ALA A 36 -8.81 31.87 -9.46
N LEU A 37 -8.07 30.78 -9.67
CA LEU A 37 -7.62 29.86 -8.62
C LEU A 37 -6.71 30.57 -7.60
N GLN A 38 -5.75 31.38 -8.07
CA GLN A 38 -4.89 32.18 -7.19
C GLN A 38 -5.69 33.14 -6.32
N LYS A 39 -6.69 33.81 -6.91
CA LYS A 39 -7.58 34.71 -6.17
C LYS A 39 -8.43 33.96 -5.15
N ALA A 40 -9.03 32.84 -5.54
CA ALA A 40 -9.92 32.05 -4.69
C ALA A 40 -9.22 31.51 -3.44
N PHE A 41 -8.01 30.97 -3.62
CA PHE A 41 -7.29 30.28 -2.55
C PHE A 41 -6.19 31.14 -1.89
N GLY A 42 -6.05 32.41 -2.29
CA GLY A 42 -5.04 33.31 -1.76
C GLY A 42 -3.61 32.84 -2.00
N VAL A 43 -3.33 32.16 -3.12
CA VAL A 43 -2.02 31.58 -3.45
C VAL A 43 -1.36 32.25 -4.65
N ASP A 44 -0.03 32.11 -4.75
CA ASP A 44 0.75 32.46 -5.94
C ASP A 44 1.31 31.18 -6.59
N LEU A 45 0.75 30.79 -7.74
CA LEU A 45 1.13 29.57 -8.45
C LEU A 45 2.30 29.89 -9.39
N LYS A 46 3.39 29.15 -9.23
CA LYS A 46 4.59 29.29 -10.05
C LYS A 46 4.95 27.98 -10.72
N ILE A 47 5.76 28.08 -11.76
CA ILE A 47 6.42 26.92 -12.35
C ILE A 47 7.75 26.71 -11.61
N TYR A 48 7.96 25.51 -11.11
CA TYR A 48 9.17 25.02 -10.48
C TYR A 48 9.77 23.91 -11.35
N GLU A 49 11.03 23.60 -11.11
CA GLU A 49 11.72 22.45 -11.68
C GLU A 49 12.06 21.46 -10.56
N ASP A 50 12.02 20.17 -10.88
CA ASP A 50 12.54 19.13 -10.00
C ASP A 50 14.06 19.27 -9.82
N LYS A 51 14.63 18.55 -8.84
CA LYS A 51 16.07 18.65 -8.54
C LYS A 51 16.97 18.24 -9.72
N SER A 52 16.47 17.39 -10.63
CA SER A 52 17.17 16.94 -11.82
C SER A 52 17.06 17.91 -13.00
N GLY A 53 16.13 18.89 -12.96
CA GLY A 53 15.80 19.75 -14.08
C GLY A 53 15.09 19.03 -15.23
N SER A 54 14.64 17.79 -15.01
CA SER A 54 13.99 16.94 -16.02
C SER A 54 12.50 17.24 -16.16
N ARG A 55 11.88 17.81 -15.13
CA ARG A 55 10.45 18.06 -15.11
C ARG A 55 10.12 19.41 -14.49
N SER A 56 9.31 20.18 -15.20
CA SER A 56 8.65 21.36 -14.64
C SER A 56 7.28 21.00 -14.07
N TYR A 57 6.92 21.60 -12.94
CA TYR A 57 5.62 21.45 -12.30
C TYR A 57 5.10 22.79 -11.82
N ARG A 58 3.78 22.91 -11.72
CA ARG A 58 3.11 24.02 -11.05
C ARG A 58 3.09 23.72 -9.55
N GLY A 59 3.51 24.68 -8.75
CA GLY A 59 3.48 24.58 -7.29
C GLY A 59 3.19 25.92 -6.64
N ARG A 60 3.23 25.93 -5.30
CA ARG A 60 3.09 27.13 -4.48
C ARG A 60 3.98 27.07 -3.24
N THR A 61 4.21 28.22 -2.63
CA THR A 61 4.76 28.35 -1.27
C THR A 61 3.77 29.11 -0.40
N GLY A 62 3.89 29.00 0.92
CA GLY A 62 2.96 29.65 1.87
C GLY A 62 1.69 28.86 2.14
N GLU A 63 0.68 29.53 2.68
CA GLU A 63 -0.59 28.95 3.11
C GLU A 63 -1.68 29.08 2.03
N ILE A 64 -2.76 28.32 2.20
CA ILE A 64 -4.00 28.50 1.43
C ILE A 64 -4.96 29.26 2.34
N HIS A 65 -5.59 30.30 1.80
CA HIS A 65 -6.57 31.11 2.52
C HIS A 65 -7.96 30.88 1.95
N LEU A 66 -8.92 30.68 2.84
CA LEU A 66 -10.34 30.56 2.55
C LEU A 66 -11.11 31.55 3.41
N PRO A 67 -12.32 31.98 3.00
CA PRO A 67 -13.22 32.74 3.85
C PRO A 67 -13.62 31.97 5.13
N ASP A 68 -13.81 32.67 6.25
CA ASP A 68 -14.19 32.11 7.56
C ASP A 68 -15.45 31.22 7.49
N GLU A 69 -16.37 31.52 6.59
CA GLU A 69 -17.59 30.74 6.35
C GLU A 69 -17.34 29.31 5.82
N LEU A 70 -16.15 29.03 5.31
CA LEU A 70 -15.69 27.71 4.89
C LEU A 70 -14.84 27.00 5.96
N GLU A 71 -14.60 27.64 7.11
CA GLU A 71 -13.95 27.00 8.25
C GLU A 71 -14.80 25.82 8.75
N GLY A 72 -14.16 24.66 8.92
CA GLY A 72 -14.85 23.41 9.26
C GLY A 72 -15.70 22.80 8.14
N VAL A 73 -15.79 23.45 6.98
CA VAL A 73 -16.44 22.93 5.76
C VAL A 73 -15.40 22.36 4.79
N VAL A 74 -14.31 23.09 4.56
CA VAL A 74 -13.21 22.65 3.70
C VAL A 74 -12.05 22.16 4.56
N GLU A 75 -11.82 20.86 4.54
CA GLU A 75 -10.73 20.22 5.29
C GLU A 75 -9.38 20.29 4.53
N SER A 76 -9.42 20.22 3.20
CA SER A 76 -8.23 20.26 2.36
C SER A 76 -8.52 20.77 0.94
N VAL A 77 -7.48 21.29 0.27
CA VAL A 77 -7.51 21.75 -1.12
C VAL A 77 -6.34 21.14 -1.87
N HIS A 78 -6.67 20.32 -2.87
CA HIS A 78 -5.70 19.54 -3.65
C HIS A 78 -5.62 19.99 -5.11
N GLY A 79 -4.47 19.72 -5.76
CA GLY A 79 -4.27 19.96 -7.19
C GLY A 79 -3.82 21.38 -7.57
N LEU A 80 -3.60 22.25 -6.59
CA LEU A 80 -2.87 23.51 -6.81
C LEU A 80 -1.41 23.23 -7.17
N ASP A 81 -0.84 22.18 -6.58
CA ASP A 81 0.46 21.59 -6.92
C ASP A 81 0.25 20.35 -7.81
N ASN A 82 1.15 20.10 -8.77
CA ASN A 82 1.17 18.89 -9.59
C ASN A 82 2.55 18.22 -9.70
N ARG A 83 3.42 18.44 -8.72
CA ARG A 83 4.66 17.66 -8.53
C ARG A 83 4.34 16.19 -8.35
N ASP A 84 5.30 15.33 -8.72
CA ASP A 84 5.23 13.91 -8.40
C ASP A 84 5.24 13.76 -6.89
N GLN A 85 4.24 13.07 -6.38
CA GLN A 85 4.01 12.99 -4.94
C GLN A 85 4.54 11.66 -4.36
N ALA A 86 4.57 10.61 -5.17
CA ALA A 86 4.96 9.28 -4.75
C ALA A 86 5.93 8.62 -5.75
N LYS A 87 6.58 7.56 -5.29
CA LYS A 87 7.44 6.68 -6.07
C LYS A 87 6.93 5.24 -5.92
N PRO A 88 7.14 4.40 -6.95
CA PRO A 88 6.89 2.97 -6.84
C PRO A 88 8.00 2.32 -5.99
N HIS A 89 7.64 1.43 -5.06
CA HIS A 89 8.55 0.82 -4.07
C HIS A 89 9.03 -0.58 -4.50
N PHE A 90 9.53 -0.68 -5.73
CA PHE A 90 10.09 -1.91 -6.28
C PHE A 90 11.56 -1.76 -6.67
N ARG A 91 12.27 -2.89 -6.70
CA ARG A 91 13.65 -2.95 -7.14
C ARG A 91 13.90 -4.17 -8.01
N MET A 92 14.48 -3.94 -9.19
CA MET A 92 14.96 -5.00 -10.07
C MET A 92 16.20 -5.66 -9.48
N ALA A 93 16.25 -7.00 -9.51
CA ALA A 93 17.47 -7.72 -9.17
C ALA A 93 18.57 -7.40 -10.18
N ALA A 94 19.78 -7.09 -9.69
CA ALA A 94 20.92 -6.83 -10.57
C ALA A 94 21.20 -8.03 -11.50
N HIS A 95 21.19 -7.80 -12.82
CA HIS A 95 21.50 -8.83 -13.81
C HIS A 95 22.88 -9.44 -13.53
N GLY A 96 22.92 -10.74 -13.20
CA GLY A 96 24.16 -11.52 -13.12
C GLY A 96 24.83 -11.61 -11.74
N VAL A 97 24.23 -11.09 -10.67
CA VAL A 97 24.74 -11.37 -9.31
C VAL A 97 24.19 -12.72 -8.85
N GLN A 98 24.96 -13.79 -9.10
CA GLN A 98 24.88 -14.98 -8.25
C GLN A 98 25.12 -14.54 -6.80
N PRO A 99 24.36 -15.03 -5.80
CA PRO A 99 24.56 -14.59 -4.41
C PRO A 99 25.98 -14.92 -3.96
N LYS A 100 26.87 -13.91 -3.95
CA LYS A 100 28.12 -13.99 -3.20
C LYS A 100 27.76 -13.69 -1.76
N LEU A 101 27.55 -14.75 -0.98
CA LEU A 101 27.57 -14.71 0.48
C LEU A 101 28.75 -13.84 0.92
N ALA A 102 28.46 -12.72 1.58
CA ALA A 102 29.46 -11.98 2.32
C ALA A 102 30.02 -12.92 3.38
N SER A 103 31.20 -13.45 3.12
CA SER A 103 31.88 -14.39 4.01
C SER A 103 32.40 -13.64 5.23
N GLN A 104 31.68 -13.73 6.36
CA GLN A 104 32.26 -13.58 7.70
C GLN A 104 31.37 -14.19 8.79
N ALA A 105 31.13 -15.51 8.70
CA ALA A 105 30.95 -16.39 9.86
C ALA A 105 31.05 -17.86 9.40
N ALA A 106 31.53 -18.72 10.30
CA ALA A 106 31.97 -20.10 10.12
C ALA A 106 31.18 -20.98 9.13
N ALA A 107 31.92 -21.85 8.44
CA ALA A 107 31.44 -22.86 7.50
C ALA A 107 30.16 -23.59 7.97
N GLN A 108 29.06 -23.33 7.28
CA GLN A 108 27.83 -24.13 7.33
C GLN A 108 27.76 -25.03 6.08
N PRO A 109 27.25 -26.28 6.19
CA PRO A 109 27.10 -27.18 5.04
C PRO A 109 26.18 -26.57 3.98
N ARG A 110 26.32 -26.96 2.71
CA ARG A 110 25.51 -26.47 1.57
C ARG A 110 24.00 -26.64 1.84
N THR A 111 23.37 -25.64 2.42
CA THR A 111 21.93 -25.55 2.69
C THR A 111 21.34 -24.43 1.84
N ALA A 112 20.26 -24.75 1.09
CA ALA A 112 19.42 -23.89 0.24
C ALA A 112 20.03 -22.57 -0.28
N THR A 113 20.43 -22.53 -1.55
CA THR A 113 20.77 -21.27 -2.23
C THR A 113 19.53 -20.38 -2.34
N ALA A 114 19.66 -19.09 -2.02
CA ALA A 114 18.63 -18.08 -2.31
C ALA A 114 18.28 -18.13 -3.81
N MET A 115 16.99 -18.31 -4.11
CA MET A 115 16.48 -18.44 -5.47
C MET A 115 15.20 -17.62 -5.60
N PRO A 116 14.99 -16.91 -6.72
CA PRO A 116 13.76 -16.18 -6.94
C PRO A 116 12.52 -17.08 -6.96
N PHE A 117 11.42 -16.59 -6.41
CA PHE A 117 10.15 -17.30 -6.25
C PHE A 117 9.13 -16.94 -7.33
N ASN A 118 8.22 -17.85 -7.64
CA ASN A 118 6.90 -17.46 -8.13
C ASN A 118 6.05 -17.04 -6.92
N PRO A 119 5.09 -16.10 -7.07
CA PRO A 119 4.23 -15.65 -5.96
C PRO A 119 3.56 -16.79 -5.17
N GLY A 120 3.09 -17.83 -5.86
CA GLY A 120 2.49 -19.00 -5.21
C GLY A 120 3.44 -19.80 -4.32
N GLN A 121 4.77 -19.73 -4.54
CA GLN A 121 5.75 -20.38 -3.68
C GLN A 121 5.93 -19.62 -2.36
N VAL A 122 5.93 -18.28 -2.41
CA VAL A 122 5.93 -17.43 -1.22
C VAL A 122 4.64 -17.63 -0.41
N ALA A 123 3.49 -17.63 -1.09
CA ALA A 123 2.20 -17.93 -0.46
C ALA A 123 2.18 -19.30 0.24
N ALA A 124 2.79 -20.32 -0.37
CA ALA A 124 2.91 -21.64 0.25
C ALA A 124 3.85 -21.64 1.47
N ALA A 125 4.96 -20.91 1.42
CA ALA A 125 5.88 -20.75 2.55
C ALA A 125 5.22 -20.03 3.74
N TYR A 126 4.37 -19.03 3.46
CA TYR A 126 3.56 -18.32 4.46
C TYR A 126 2.23 -19.01 4.80
N ASN A 127 2.10 -20.29 4.42
CA ASN A 127 0.95 -21.13 4.78
C ASN A 127 -0.41 -20.50 4.42
N PHE A 128 -0.53 -19.87 3.26
CA PHE A 128 -1.80 -19.28 2.78
C PHE A 128 -2.90 -20.36 2.65
N PRO A 129 -4.19 -20.00 2.80
CA PRO A 129 -5.29 -20.95 2.74
C PRO A 129 -5.29 -21.82 1.48
N SER A 130 -5.09 -23.12 1.63
CA SER A 130 -5.09 -24.06 0.51
C SER A 130 -6.49 -24.18 -0.10
N GLY A 131 -6.61 -24.00 -1.42
CA GLY A 131 -7.85 -24.20 -2.17
C GLY A 131 -8.69 -22.94 -2.39
N ALA A 132 -8.39 -21.83 -1.70
CA ALA A 132 -8.97 -20.53 -2.00
C ALA A 132 -8.22 -19.88 -3.17
N THR A 133 -8.97 -19.27 -4.09
CA THR A 133 -8.45 -18.67 -5.34
C THR A 133 -8.73 -17.17 -5.43
N GLY A 134 -9.28 -16.56 -4.38
CA GLY A 134 -9.82 -15.20 -4.39
C GLY A 134 -11.15 -15.08 -5.16
N LYS A 135 -11.85 -16.20 -5.39
CA LYS A 135 -13.09 -16.21 -6.18
C LYS A 135 -14.14 -15.30 -5.56
N GLY A 136 -14.74 -14.45 -6.41
CA GLY A 136 -15.77 -13.50 -5.98
C GLY A 136 -15.23 -12.29 -5.21
N GLN A 137 -13.91 -12.14 -5.10
CA GLN A 137 -13.27 -10.95 -4.55
C GLN A 137 -12.77 -10.04 -5.66
N THR A 138 -12.81 -8.74 -5.39
CA THR A 138 -12.21 -7.71 -6.23
C THR A 138 -11.08 -7.05 -5.44
N ILE A 139 -9.89 -7.00 -6.04
CA ILE A 139 -8.70 -6.31 -5.54
C ILE A 139 -8.49 -5.07 -6.42
N ALA A 140 -8.47 -3.89 -5.82
CA ALA A 140 -8.07 -2.66 -6.47
C ALA A 140 -6.55 -2.45 -6.32
N LEU A 141 -5.87 -2.12 -7.42
CA LEU A 141 -4.48 -1.68 -7.44
C LEU A 141 -4.47 -0.18 -7.78
N ILE A 142 -3.71 0.62 -7.04
CA ILE A 142 -3.60 2.06 -7.26
C ILE A 142 -2.30 2.36 -7.97
N GLU A 143 -2.37 2.87 -9.20
CA GLU A 143 -1.20 3.10 -10.06
C GLU A 143 -1.10 4.56 -10.49
N LEU A 144 0.07 5.16 -10.30
CA LEU A 144 0.28 6.60 -10.54
C LEU A 144 1.05 6.91 -11.84
N GLY A 145 1.28 5.88 -12.66
CA GLY A 145 1.93 5.99 -13.96
C GLY A 145 2.04 4.64 -14.64
N GLY A 146 2.53 4.65 -15.88
CA GLY A 146 2.82 3.42 -16.65
C GLY A 146 1.58 2.62 -17.03
N GLY A 147 1.79 1.32 -17.21
CA GLY A 147 0.74 0.41 -17.61
C GLY A 147 1.19 -1.04 -17.71
N TYR A 148 0.36 -1.84 -18.36
CA TYR A 148 0.62 -3.25 -18.63
C TYR A 148 0.21 -3.62 -20.06
N PRO A 149 1.09 -4.29 -20.82
CA PRO A 149 0.69 -4.97 -22.04
C PRO A 149 -0.18 -6.19 -21.73
N THR A 150 -1.38 -6.28 -22.32
CA THR A 150 -2.27 -7.45 -22.13
C THR A 150 -1.60 -8.77 -22.57
N ALA A 151 -0.64 -8.71 -23.50
CA ALA A 151 0.11 -9.87 -23.96
C ALA A 151 0.99 -10.48 -22.86
N ASP A 152 1.60 -9.65 -22.03
CA ASP A 152 2.51 -10.08 -20.96
C ASP A 152 1.75 -10.75 -19.84
N LEU A 153 0.66 -10.13 -19.38
CA LEU A 153 -0.26 -10.76 -18.41
C LEU A 153 -0.74 -12.13 -18.90
N LYS A 154 -1.16 -12.25 -20.16
CA LYS A 154 -1.61 -13.54 -20.74
C LYS A 154 -0.49 -14.58 -20.75
N LYS A 155 0.73 -14.18 -21.12
CA LYS A 155 1.89 -15.08 -21.17
C LYS A 155 2.27 -15.54 -19.76
N TYR A 156 2.36 -14.61 -18.81
CA TYR A 156 2.67 -14.90 -17.42
C TYR A 156 1.64 -15.81 -16.76
N PHE A 157 0.35 -15.44 -16.79
CA PHE A 157 -0.69 -16.23 -16.12
C PHE A 157 -0.90 -17.62 -16.74
N LYS A 158 -0.67 -17.77 -18.06
CA LYS A 158 -0.64 -19.10 -18.69
C LYS A 158 0.48 -19.98 -18.12
N GLN A 159 1.67 -19.42 -17.87
CA GLN A 159 2.78 -20.15 -17.26
C GLN A 159 2.50 -20.50 -15.79
N GLN A 160 1.90 -19.58 -15.04
CA GLN A 160 1.53 -19.78 -13.63
C GLN A 160 0.27 -20.64 -13.44
N LYS A 161 -0.44 -20.99 -14.52
CA LYS A 161 -1.74 -21.68 -14.49
C LYS A 161 -2.79 -20.91 -13.66
N ALA A 162 -2.72 -19.59 -13.69
CA ALA A 162 -3.68 -18.68 -13.07
C ALA A 162 -4.58 -18.04 -14.13
N ASN A 163 -5.75 -17.51 -13.74
CA ASN A 163 -6.66 -16.86 -14.68
C ASN A 163 -7.46 -15.70 -14.03
N PRO A 164 -6.78 -14.72 -13.41
CA PRO A 164 -7.47 -13.58 -12.82
C PRO A 164 -8.09 -12.73 -13.94
N LYS A 165 -9.24 -12.11 -13.65
CA LYS A 165 -9.77 -11.08 -14.54
C LYS A 165 -9.04 -9.78 -14.25
N VAL A 166 -8.45 -9.14 -15.26
CA VAL A 166 -7.76 -7.85 -15.11
C VAL A 166 -8.48 -6.79 -15.93
N SER A 167 -8.75 -5.63 -15.33
CA SER A 167 -9.33 -4.47 -16.03
C SER A 167 -8.76 -3.16 -15.50
N ALA A 168 -8.68 -2.15 -16.37
CA ALA A 168 -8.27 -0.81 -15.99
C ALA A 168 -9.46 0.14 -15.78
N VAL A 169 -9.32 1.05 -14.83
CA VAL A 169 -10.20 2.21 -14.60
C VAL A 169 -9.36 3.47 -14.79
N SER A 170 -9.87 4.41 -15.59
CA SER A 170 -9.27 5.74 -15.75
C SER A 170 -9.76 6.67 -14.65
N VAL A 171 -8.84 7.27 -13.92
CA VAL A 171 -9.14 8.31 -12.94
C VAL A 171 -8.67 9.64 -13.51
N TYR A 172 -9.64 10.46 -13.88
CA TYR A 172 -9.44 11.82 -14.41
C TYR A 172 -8.46 11.94 -15.59
N GLY A 173 -8.48 10.97 -16.49
CA GLY A 173 -7.77 11.02 -17.78
C GLY A 173 -6.47 10.23 -17.83
N ALA A 174 -5.94 9.80 -16.68
CA ALA A 174 -4.87 8.80 -16.66
C ALA A 174 -5.43 7.44 -17.08
N THR A 175 -4.69 6.68 -17.88
CA THR A 175 -5.12 5.40 -18.44
C THR A 175 -3.96 4.41 -18.39
N ASN A 176 -4.23 3.13 -18.63
CA ASN A 176 -3.18 2.14 -18.89
C ASN A 176 -2.32 2.59 -20.10
N GLN A 177 -1.10 3.05 -19.84
CA GLN A 177 -0.16 3.53 -20.86
C GLN A 177 1.24 3.01 -20.56
N PRO A 178 1.56 1.76 -20.96
CA PRO A 178 2.89 1.22 -20.75
C PRO A 178 3.93 2.08 -21.48
N THR A 179 4.99 2.42 -20.76
CA THR A 179 6.13 3.19 -21.23
C THR A 179 7.14 2.36 -22.04
N GLY A 180 7.18 1.05 -21.82
CA GLY A 180 8.18 0.14 -22.38
C GLY A 180 9.52 0.17 -21.62
N ASP A 181 9.56 0.76 -20.43
CA ASP A 181 10.72 0.77 -19.54
C ASP A 181 10.47 -0.14 -18.33
N PRO A 182 11.12 -1.31 -18.25
CA PRO A 182 10.92 -2.25 -17.16
C PRO A 182 11.46 -1.75 -15.81
N ASN A 183 12.29 -0.69 -15.79
CA ASN A 183 12.70 -0.02 -14.55
C ASN A 183 11.82 1.22 -14.25
N GLY A 184 10.93 1.56 -15.16
CA GLY A 184 9.94 2.60 -15.01
C GLY A 184 8.67 2.09 -14.30
N PRO A 185 7.57 2.85 -14.38
CA PRO A 185 6.32 2.50 -13.70
C PRO A 185 5.67 1.20 -14.18
N ASP A 186 6.03 0.69 -15.37
CA ASP A 186 5.49 -0.58 -15.88
C ASP A 186 5.94 -1.77 -15.03
N GLY A 187 7.16 -1.72 -14.49
CA GLY A 187 7.68 -2.74 -13.57
C GLY A 187 6.83 -2.88 -12.31
N GLU A 188 6.35 -1.76 -11.77
CA GLU A 188 5.44 -1.72 -10.62
C GLU A 188 4.07 -2.29 -10.98
N VAL A 189 3.45 -1.74 -12.03
CA VAL A 189 2.10 -2.14 -12.45
C VAL A 189 2.02 -3.63 -12.77
N GLU A 190 3.01 -4.16 -13.50
CA GLU A 190 3.04 -5.58 -13.85
C GLU A 190 3.39 -6.46 -12.64
N LEU A 191 4.31 -6.04 -11.76
CA LEU A 191 4.59 -6.75 -10.50
C LEU A 191 3.31 -6.91 -9.66
N ASP A 192 2.61 -5.82 -9.39
CA ASP A 192 1.41 -5.79 -8.55
C ASP A 192 0.33 -6.74 -9.08
N ILE A 193 0.05 -6.67 -10.38
CA ILE A 193 -0.92 -7.56 -11.05
C ILE A 193 -0.47 -9.01 -10.97
N MET A 194 0.82 -9.29 -11.23
CA MET A 194 1.36 -10.65 -11.29
C MET A 194 1.47 -11.32 -9.93
N VAL A 195 1.79 -10.58 -8.88
CA VAL A 195 1.82 -11.09 -7.50
C VAL A 195 0.40 -11.34 -7.01
N ALA A 196 -0.48 -10.33 -7.08
CA ALA A 196 -1.85 -10.47 -6.59
C ALA A 196 -2.61 -11.55 -7.39
N GLY A 197 -2.60 -11.46 -8.71
CA GLY A 197 -3.30 -12.37 -9.60
C GLY A 197 -2.67 -13.75 -9.73
N GLY A 198 -1.38 -13.90 -9.41
CA GLY A 198 -0.69 -15.18 -9.37
C GLY A 198 -1.11 -16.04 -8.17
N ILE A 199 -1.53 -15.41 -7.07
CA ILE A 199 -1.99 -16.06 -5.84
C ILE A 199 -3.52 -16.13 -5.79
N ALA A 200 -4.19 -15.00 -5.96
CA ALA A 200 -5.65 -14.90 -6.07
C ALA A 200 -6.10 -15.15 -7.52
N SER A 201 -5.85 -16.37 -8.00
CA SER A 201 -5.95 -16.77 -9.41
C SER A 201 -7.31 -16.58 -10.07
N ASN A 202 -8.38 -16.39 -9.30
CA ASN A 202 -9.75 -16.22 -9.77
C ASN A 202 -10.41 -14.92 -9.24
N ALA A 203 -9.62 -14.01 -8.66
CA ALA A 203 -10.09 -12.68 -8.30
C ALA A 203 -10.27 -11.78 -9.53
N HIS A 204 -11.01 -10.69 -9.34
CA HIS A 204 -11.03 -9.56 -10.28
C HIS A 204 -10.02 -8.51 -9.80
N ILE A 205 -8.94 -8.34 -10.54
CA ILE A 205 -7.95 -7.28 -10.35
C ILE A 205 -8.39 -6.05 -11.14
N VAL A 206 -8.55 -4.91 -10.47
CA VAL A 206 -8.95 -3.64 -11.08
C VAL A 206 -7.87 -2.61 -10.83
N VAL A 207 -7.27 -2.13 -11.90
CA VAL A 207 -6.13 -1.20 -11.85
C VAL A 207 -6.64 0.22 -12.05
N TYR A 208 -6.54 1.07 -11.03
CA TYR A 208 -6.98 2.46 -11.07
C TYR A 208 -5.79 3.35 -11.39
N PHE A 209 -5.76 3.85 -12.62
CA PHE A 209 -4.70 4.74 -13.09
C PHE A 209 -5.05 6.19 -12.79
N ALA A 210 -4.16 6.88 -12.08
CA ALA A 210 -4.23 8.31 -11.82
C ALA A 210 -2.90 9.00 -12.13
N HIS A 211 -2.92 10.34 -12.19
CA HIS A 211 -1.68 11.11 -12.29
C HIS A 211 -0.96 11.13 -10.94
N ASN A 212 0.37 10.95 -10.96
CA ASN A 212 1.24 11.07 -9.79
C ASN A 212 1.25 12.50 -9.22
N THR A 213 0.26 12.79 -8.39
CA THR A 213 0.05 14.02 -7.65
C THR A 213 -0.70 13.65 -6.38
N ASP A 214 -0.65 14.47 -5.35
CA ASP A 214 -1.43 14.23 -4.14
C ASP A 214 -2.93 14.09 -4.45
N LYS A 215 -3.45 14.96 -5.33
CA LYS A 215 -4.83 14.91 -5.79
C LYS A 215 -5.16 13.62 -6.54
N GLY A 216 -4.37 13.29 -7.56
CA GLY A 216 -4.64 12.11 -8.40
C GLY A 216 -4.59 10.82 -7.59
N PHE A 217 -3.66 10.73 -6.65
CA PHE A 217 -3.55 9.58 -5.75
C PHE A 217 -4.76 9.49 -4.79
N LEU A 218 -5.18 10.61 -4.16
CA LEU A 218 -6.40 10.65 -3.35
C LEU A 218 -7.64 10.27 -4.15
N ASP A 219 -7.77 10.80 -5.37
CA ASP A 219 -8.88 10.52 -6.27
C ASP A 219 -8.96 9.03 -6.63
N ALA A 220 -7.81 8.37 -6.86
CA ALA A 220 -7.76 6.95 -7.20
C ALA A 220 -8.25 6.06 -6.07
N ILE A 221 -7.78 6.32 -4.85
CA ILE A 221 -8.21 5.60 -3.64
C ILE A 221 -9.71 5.80 -3.43
N THR A 222 -10.17 7.05 -3.50
CA THR A 222 -11.58 7.41 -3.34
C THR A 222 -12.46 6.73 -4.41
N ALA A 223 -12.02 6.74 -5.67
CA ALA A 223 -12.72 6.09 -6.77
C ALA A 223 -12.84 4.58 -6.53
N ALA A 224 -11.77 3.92 -6.05
CA ALA A 224 -11.78 2.50 -5.73
C ALA A 224 -12.71 2.15 -4.57
N ILE A 225 -12.69 2.92 -3.48
CA ILE A 225 -13.57 2.70 -2.31
C ILE A 225 -15.04 2.79 -2.69
N HIS A 226 -15.39 3.76 -3.53
CA HIS A 226 -16.77 4.04 -3.90
C HIS A 226 -17.19 3.44 -5.25
N ASP A 227 -16.40 2.55 -5.85
CA ASP A 227 -16.72 1.92 -7.13
C ASP A 227 -17.92 0.97 -7.00
N LYS A 228 -19.07 1.45 -7.50
CA LYS A 228 -20.34 0.70 -7.53
C LYS A 228 -20.45 -0.31 -8.67
N LYS A 229 -19.48 -0.35 -9.59
CA LYS A 229 -19.43 -1.29 -10.71
C LYS A 229 -18.58 -2.50 -10.36
N ASN A 230 -17.39 -2.26 -9.79
CA ASN A 230 -16.43 -3.34 -9.51
C ASN A 230 -16.46 -3.80 -8.05
N HIS A 231 -16.97 -2.98 -7.13
CA HIS A 231 -17.08 -3.26 -5.69
C HIS A 231 -15.80 -3.86 -5.04
N PRO A 232 -14.63 -3.18 -5.13
CA PRO A 232 -13.43 -3.61 -4.42
C PRO A 232 -13.69 -3.89 -2.95
N SER A 233 -13.09 -4.96 -2.45
CA SER A 233 -13.07 -5.28 -1.01
C SER A 233 -11.70 -5.05 -0.39
N ILE A 234 -10.70 -4.86 -1.24
CA ILE A 234 -9.28 -4.79 -0.92
C ILE A 234 -8.66 -3.74 -1.85
N ILE A 235 -7.80 -2.89 -1.32
CA ILE A 235 -6.99 -1.91 -2.05
C ILE A 235 -5.53 -2.21 -1.71
N SER A 236 -4.70 -2.42 -2.73
CA SER A 236 -3.25 -2.53 -2.63
C SER A 236 -2.61 -1.27 -3.20
N ILE A 237 -1.62 -0.75 -2.48
CA ILE A 237 -0.91 0.47 -2.83
C ILE A 237 0.59 0.22 -2.74
N SER A 238 1.26 0.22 -3.88
CA SER A 238 2.72 0.02 -3.98
C SER A 238 3.47 1.32 -4.28
N TRP A 239 2.79 2.45 -4.06
CA TRP A 239 3.30 3.80 -4.27
C TRP A 239 3.29 4.60 -2.96
N GLY A 240 4.37 5.34 -2.71
CA GLY A 240 4.43 6.22 -1.55
C GLY A 240 5.62 7.17 -1.56
N GLY A 241 5.80 7.88 -0.46
CA GLY A 241 7.01 8.65 -0.21
C GLY A 241 7.08 9.15 1.22
N PRO A 242 8.21 9.75 1.64
CA PRO A 242 8.43 10.16 3.03
C PRO A 242 7.29 11.03 3.50
N GLU A 243 6.68 10.73 4.64
CA GLU A 243 5.58 11.54 5.19
C GLU A 243 5.97 13.03 5.34
N ALA A 244 7.25 13.30 5.62
CA ALA A 244 7.83 14.64 5.71
C ALA A 244 7.80 15.43 4.38
N SER A 245 7.58 14.75 3.25
CA SER A 245 7.43 15.37 1.94
C SER A 245 5.98 15.76 1.62
N TRP A 246 5.01 15.34 2.43
CA TRP A 246 3.59 15.64 2.26
C TRP A 246 3.19 16.86 3.07
N THR A 247 2.13 17.55 2.63
CA THR A 247 1.50 18.56 3.48
C THR A 247 0.61 17.87 4.52
N GLN A 248 0.46 18.46 5.71
CA GLN A 248 -0.40 17.92 6.77
C GLN A 248 -1.84 17.71 6.29
N GLN A 249 -2.44 18.72 5.63
CA GLN A 249 -3.79 18.59 5.06
C GLN A 249 -3.92 17.42 4.09
N SER A 250 -2.85 17.10 3.33
CA SER A 250 -2.90 15.97 2.40
C SER A 250 -2.90 14.65 3.16
N MET A 251 -2.02 14.50 4.16
CA MET A 251 -2.00 13.29 4.99
C MET A 251 -3.31 13.09 5.75
N ASP A 252 -3.90 14.17 6.28
CA ASP A 252 -5.17 14.12 7.02
C ASP A 252 -6.34 13.73 6.09
N ALA A 253 -6.43 14.32 4.89
CA ALA A 253 -7.48 13.98 3.92
C ALA A 253 -7.41 12.52 3.47
N PHE A 254 -6.22 12.00 3.16
CA PHE A 254 -6.03 10.59 2.85
C PHE A 254 -6.40 9.70 4.04
N ASN A 255 -6.02 10.10 5.27
CA ASN A 255 -6.33 9.34 6.47
C ASN A 255 -7.84 9.22 6.72
N GLU A 256 -8.61 10.29 6.48
CA GLU A 256 -10.07 10.23 6.54
C GLU A 256 -10.67 9.33 5.44
N VAL A 257 -10.09 9.32 4.23
CA VAL A 257 -10.50 8.38 3.17
C VAL A 257 -10.18 6.92 3.54
N PHE A 258 -9.04 6.64 4.17
CA PHE A 258 -8.72 5.30 4.66
C PHE A 258 -9.62 4.87 5.82
N LYS A 259 -10.06 5.81 6.65
CA LYS A 259 -11.06 5.57 7.69
C LYS A 259 -12.43 5.26 7.09
N ASP A 260 -12.84 5.93 6.00
CA ASP A 260 -14.04 5.55 5.25
C ASP A 260 -13.92 4.13 4.70
N ALA A 261 -12.75 3.74 4.15
CA ALA A 261 -12.50 2.37 3.72
C ALA A 261 -12.68 1.36 4.86
N ALA A 262 -12.10 1.66 6.04
CA ALA A 262 -12.24 0.83 7.24
C ALA A 262 -13.71 0.67 7.67
N MET A 263 -14.50 1.75 7.64
CA MET A 263 -15.94 1.73 7.96
C MET A 263 -16.77 0.96 6.93
N LEU A 264 -16.38 1.00 5.66
CA LEU A 264 -17.02 0.27 4.55
C LEU A 264 -16.56 -1.19 4.44
N GLY A 265 -15.67 -1.64 5.30
CA GLY A 265 -15.13 -3.00 5.30
C GLY A 265 -14.20 -3.28 4.12
N VAL A 266 -13.55 -2.26 3.59
CA VAL A 266 -12.49 -2.37 2.57
C VAL A 266 -11.15 -2.42 3.28
N THR A 267 -10.34 -3.44 2.98
CA THR A 267 -8.97 -3.55 3.51
C THR A 267 -8.03 -2.70 2.66
N VAL A 268 -7.22 -1.85 3.27
CA VAL A 268 -6.19 -1.08 2.54
C VAL A 268 -4.82 -1.53 3.00
N LEU A 269 -3.96 -1.89 2.05
CA LEU A 269 -2.59 -2.31 2.28
C LEU A 269 -1.64 -1.39 1.53
N ALA A 270 -0.52 -1.03 2.14
CA ALA A 270 0.50 -0.24 1.46
C ALA A 270 1.92 -0.75 1.74
N ALA A 271 2.76 -0.74 0.70
CA ALA A 271 4.20 -0.95 0.81
C ALA A 271 4.82 0.08 1.77
N SER A 272 5.71 -0.34 2.67
CA SER A 272 6.27 0.55 3.71
C SER A 272 7.50 1.35 3.27
N GLY A 273 7.97 1.16 2.04
CA GLY A 273 9.12 1.85 1.47
C GLY A 273 10.33 0.95 1.25
N ASP A 274 11.22 1.38 0.35
CA ASP A 274 12.34 0.58 -0.18
C ASP A 274 13.71 1.18 0.13
N ASN A 275 13.74 2.21 0.96
CA ASN A 275 14.91 3.02 1.26
C ASN A 275 15.29 3.01 2.74
N GLY A 276 14.89 1.96 3.47
CA GLY A 276 15.22 1.76 4.87
C GLY A 276 14.62 2.82 5.78
N SER A 277 15.21 3.01 6.96
CA SER A 277 14.69 3.92 7.97
C SER A 277 14.74 5.41 7.62
N SER A 278 15.47 5.81 6.57
CA SER A 278 15.55 7.21 6.12
C SER A 278 14.57 7.54 4.99
N ASP A 279 13.93 6.52 4.41
CA ASP A 279 13.04 6.63 3.25
C ASP A 279 13.63 7.45 2.08
N GLY A 280 14.96 7.41 1.94
CA GLY A 280 15.69 8.12 0.88
C GLY A 280 15.85 9.62 1.11
N VAL A 281 15.48 10.14 2.30
CA VAL A 281 15.77 11.51 2.71
C VAL A 281 17.20 11.60 3.26
N ASN A 282 17.96 12.58 2.77
CA ASN A 282 19.38 12.77 3.09
C ASN A 282 19.59 13.91 4.10
N ASP A 283 18.81 13.94 5.18
CA ASP A 283 18.91 14.92 6.27
C ASP A 283 19.46 14.34 7.59
N GLY A 284 19.76 13.04 7.61
CA GLY A 284 20.27 12.33 8.78
C GLY A 284 19.20 11.92 9.79
N ALA A 285 17.92 12.15 9.49
CA ALA A 285 16.79 11.72 10.31
C ALA A 285 16.16 10.42 9.76
N ASN A 286 15.32 9.80 10.59
CA ASN A 286 14.49 8.69 10.18
C ASN A 286 13.13 9.19 9.68
N HIS A 287 12.63 8.58 8.62
CA HIS A 287 11.37 8.93 7.98
C HIS A 287 10.59 7.64 7.70
N VAL A 288 9.28 7.68 7.93
CA VAL A 288 8.38 6.61 7.50
C VAL A 288 7.65 7.03 6.22
N ASP A 289 7.32 6.04 5.41
CA ASP A 289 6.63 6.26 4.15
C ASP A 289 5.12 6.48 4.35
N PHE A 290 4.54 7.36 3.55
CA PHE A 290 3.10 7.57 3.43
C PHE A 290 2.61 7.10 2.05
N PRO A 291 1.57 6.24 1.95
CA PRO A 291 0.48 6.09 2.93
C PRO A 291 0.65 5.02 4.02
N ALA A 292 1.75 4.27 4.05
CA ALA A 292 1.96 3.21 5.04
C ALA A 292 1.89 3.72 6.50
N SER A 293 2.28 4.97 6.76
CA SER A 293 2.21 5.58 8.10
C SER A 293 0.78 5.88 8.59
N SER A 294 -0.25 5.85 7.73
CA SER A 294 -1.63 5.99 8.19
C SER A 294 -2.03 4.83 9.14
N PRO A 295 -2.70 5.12 10.28
CA PRO A 295 -3.21 4.11 11.20
C PRO A 295 -4.38 3.27 10.64
N PHE A 296 -4.95 3.63 9.48
CA PHE A 296 -6.03 2.87 8.84
C PHE A 296 -5.55 1.99 7.68
N VAL A 297 -4.25 2.03 7.38
CA VAL A 297 -3.59 1.22 6.37
C VAL A 297 -2.81 0.10 7.04
N LEU A 298 -2.86 -1.11 6.48
CA LEU A 298 -2.01 -2.21 6.87
C LEU A 298 -0.66 -2.05 6.15
N ALA A 299 0.35 -1.61 6.89
CA ALA A 299 1.69 -1.33 6.36
C ALA A 299 2.49 -2.63 6.18
N CYS A 300 3.02 -2.81 4.96
CA CYS A 300 3.69 -4.02 4.51
C CYS A 300 5.19 -3.77 4.34
N GLY A 301 5.99 -4.27 5.28
CA GLY A 301 7.45 -4.26 5.23
C GLY A 301 8.06 -5.45 4.50
N GLY A 302 9.39 -5.48 4.49
CA GLY A 302 10.19 -6.38 3.70
C GLY A 302 11.08 -7.31 4.50
N THR A 303 11.08 -8.59 4.13
CA THR A 303 12.00 -9.61 4.60
C THR A 303 12.85 -10.14 3.45
N ARG A 304 13.91 -10.86 3.82
CA ARG A 304 14.65 -11.75 2.93
C ARG A 304 14.27 -13.18 3.24
N LEU A 305 13.57 -13.85 2.33
CA LEU A 305 13.06 -15.19 2.52
C LEU A 305 13.99 -16.25 1.90
N ILE A 306 14.41 -17.23 2.71
CA ILE A 306 15.00 -18.47 2.24
C ILE A 306 14.07 -19.62 2.63
N ALA A 307 13.48 -20.27 1.62
CA ALA A 307 12.57 -21.38 1.80
C ALA A 307 12.97 -22.58 0.92
N ASN A 308 12.70 -23.78 1.43
CA ASN A 308 12.76 -25.03 0.67
C ASN A 308 11.35 -25.60 0.54
N GLY A 309 10.74 -25.44 -0.64
CA GLY A 309 9.31 -25.71 -0.82
C GLY A 309 8.48 -24.75 0.04
N SER A 310 7.59 -25.30 0.86
CA SER A 310 6.78 -24.53 1.82
C SER A 310 7.44 -24.36 3.19
N THR A 311 8.68 -24.80 3.37
CA THR A 311 9.38 -24.71 4.66
C THR A 311 10.32 -23.52 4.65
N ILE A 312 10.06 -22.53 5.49
CA ILE A 312 10.97 -21.41 5.74
C ILE A 312 12.19 -21.94 6.51
N THR A 313 13.38 -21.77 5.93
CA THR A 313 14.65 -22.13 6.59
C THR A 313 15.32 -20.94 7.24
N GLN A 314 15.11 -19.74 6.69
CA GLN A 314 15.58 -18.48 7.25
C GLN A 314 14.71 -17.34 6.73
N GLU A 315 14.38 -16.41 7.61
CA GLU A 315 13.74 -15.15 7.24
C GLU A 315 14.34 -14.04 8.13
N THR A 316 14.84 -12.97 7.50
CA THR A 316 15.48 -11.82 8.17
C THR A 316 14.93 -10.52 7.62
N THR A 317 15.11 -9.39 8.30
CA THR A 317 14.81 -8.08 7.71
C THR A 317 15.49 -7.95 6.35
N TRP A 318 14.77 -7.44 5.34
CA TRP A 318 15.41 -7.02 4.10
C TRP A 318 16.16 -5.70 4.34
N GLY A 319 17.47 -5.76 4.24
CA GLY A 319 18.35 -4.62 4.45
C GLY A 319 19.78 -5.05 4.82
N GLY A 320 20.64 -4.07 5.07
CA GLY A 320 22.04 -4.31 5.46
C GLY A 320 23.00 -4.61 4.30
N ILE A 321 22.51 -4.73 3.06
CA ILE A 321 23.33 -4.82 1.86
C ILE A 321 23.38 -3.43 1.20
N PRO A 322 24.57 -2.82 1.03
CA PRO A 322 24.71 -1.54 0.34
C PRO A 322 24.06 -1.57 -1.06
N GLN A 323 23.33 -0.50 -1.38
CA GLN A 323 22.66 -0.28 -2.69
C GLN A 323 21.52 -1.25 -3.08
N ASP A 324 21.21 -2.27 -2.27
CA ASP A 324 20.18 -3.27 -2.58
C ASP A 324 18.76 -2.85 -2.13
N GLY A 325 18.66 -1.72 -1.43
CA GLY A 325 17.44 -1.31 -0.74
C GLY A 325 17.34 -1.85 0.67
N ALA A 326 16.30 -1.45 1.38
CA ALA A 326 15.96 -1.95 2.71
C ALA A 326 14.49 -1.67 3.00
N SER A 327 13.86 -2.50 3.83
CA SER A 327 12.48 -2.33 4.28
C SER A 327 12.29 -0.99 4.99
N GLY A 328 11.36 -0.17 4.52
CA GLY A 328 10.95 1.05 5.20
C GLY A 328 10.28 0.72 6.53
N GLY A 329 10.54 1.54 7.54
CA GLY A 329 10.01 1.31 8.88
C GLY A 329 10.64 2.24 9.93
N GLY A 330 9.88 2.51 10.98
CA GLY A 330 10.17 3.55 11.96
C GLY A 330 8.93 3.97 12.75
N VAL A 331 8.88 5.25 13.10
CA VAL A 331 7.80 5.86 13.88
C VAL A 331 7.34 7.12 13.17
N SER A 332 6.04 7.23 12.91
CA SER A 332 5.45 8.44 12.32
C SER A 332 5.59 9.64 13.26
N GLN A 333 5.93 10.78 12.69
CA GLN A 333 5.92 12.11 13.32
C GLN A 333 4.60 12.84 13.10
N HIS A 334 3.76 12.39 12.16
CA HIS A 334 2.44 12.98 11.88
C HIS A 334 1.32 12.26 12.66
N PHE A 335 1.26 10.94 12.59
CA PHE A 335 0.20 10.15 13.21
C PHE A 335 0.59 9.67 14.61
N ALA A 336 -0.26 9.98 15.60
CA ALA A 336 -0.11 9.48 16.96
C ALA A 336 -0.22 7.94 17.02
N THR A 337 0.34 7.33 18.07
CA THR A 337 0.23 5.87 18.29
C THR A 337 -1.24 5.46 18.39
N PRO A 338 -1.76 4.62 17.47
CA PRO A 338 -3.14 4.20 17.52
C PRO A 338 -3.37 3.24 18.69
N ALA A 339 -4.61 3.19 19.20
CA ALA A 339 -4.96 2.41 20.38
C ALA A 339 -4.57 0.92 20.27
N TYR A 340 -4.60 0.35 19.06
CA TYR A 340 -4.24 -1.05 18.84
C TYR A 340 -2.73 -1.33 18.91
N GLN A 341 -1.88 -0.30 18.84
CA GLN A 341 -0.41 -0.40 19.02
C GLN A 341 0.03 0.00 20.43
N ASN A 342 -0.88 0.57 21.24
CA ASN A 342 -0.53 1.05 22.58
C ASN A 342 -0.09 -0.12 23.47
N GLY A 343 1.04 0.05 24.17
CA GLY A 343 1.65 -0.99 25.00
C GLY A 343 2.37 -2.11 24.24
N ILE A 344 2.39 -2.07 22.90
CA ILE A 344 3.14 -3.00 22.05
C ILE A 344 4.44 -2.35 21.56
N LEU A 345 4.39 -1.07 21.18
CA LEU A 345 5.57 -0.33 20.76
C LEU A 345 6.52 -0.05 21.94
N PRO A 346 7.84 0.06 21.71
CA PRO A 346 8.78 0.56 22.71
C PRO A 346 8.33 1.90 23.30
N THR A 347 8.49 2.10 24.61
CA THR A 347 8.02 3.31 25.31
C THR A 347 8.68 4.61 24.85
N THR A 348 9.80 4.52 24.14
CA THR A 348 10.51 5.64 23.52
C THR A 348 9.90 6.08 22.18
N PHE A 349 8.96 5.32 21.63
CA PHE A 349 8.31 5.63 20.37
C PHE A 349 7.03 6.43 20.62
N HIS A 350 6.97 7.62 20.03
CA HIS A 350 5.87 8.56 20.18
C HIS A 350 5.20 8.81 18.82
N GLY A 351 4.43 7.83 18.35
CA GLY A 351 3.78 7.86 17.04
C GLY A 351 3.35 6.47 16.55
N ARG A 352 2.65 6.41 15.42
CA ARG A 352 2.29 5.16 14.73
C ARG A 352 3.56 4.43 14.30
N GLY A 353 3.77 3.21 14.76
CA GLY A 353 4.95 2.39 14.39
C GLY A 353 4.74 1.72 13.04
N VAL A 354 5.73 1.74 12.14
CA VAL A 354 5.69 1.13 10.79
C VAL A 354 6.82 0.11 10.66
N PRO A 355 6.62 -1.06 10.01
CA PRO A 355 5.39 -1.56 9.38
C PRO A 355 4.48 -2.32 10.37
N ASP A 356 3.35 -2.85 9.89
CA ASP A 356 2.46 -3.73 10.68
C ASP A 356 2.84 -5.20 10.53
N VAL A 357 3.17 -5.62 9.32
CA VAL A 357 3.61 -6.97 8.96
C VAL A 357 4.68 -6.89 7.89
N ALA A 358 5.35 -7.98 7.57
CA ALA A 358 6.35 -8.02 6.50
C ALA A 358 6.29 -9.29 5.68
N GLY A 359 6.86 -9.30 4.48
CA GLY A 359 7.00 -10.48 3.63
C GLY A 359 8.19 -10.32 2.67
N ASP A 360 8.50 -11.35 1.90
CA ASP A 360 9.68 -11.34 1.04
C ASP A 360 9.68 -10.13 0.10
N ALA A 361 10.76 -9.37 0.16
CA ALA A 361 10.98 -8.13 -0.58
C ALA A 361 12.44 -7.98 -1.04
N ASP A 362 13.35 -8.87 -0.66
CA ASP A 362 14.73 -8.80 -1.13
C ASP A 362 14.81 -9.17 -2.62
N PRO A 363 15.30 -8.31 -3.53
CA PRO A 363 15.42 -8.63 -4.95
C PRO A 363 16.28 -9.88 -5.25
N GLN A 364 17.18 -10.27 -4.35
CA GLN A 364 17.98 -11.49 -4.46
C GLN A 364 17.19 -12.78 -4.19
N THR A 365 16.06 -12.67 -3.48
CA THR A 365 15.10 -13.76 -3.25
C THR A 365 13.75 -13.50 -3.92
N GLY A 366 13.58 -12.38 -4.60
CA GLY A 366 12.29 -11.84 -5.02
C GLY A 366 11.53 -12.61 -6.10
N TYR A 367 10.59 -11.93 -6.74
CA TYR A 367 9.51 -12.51 -7.52
C TYR A 367 9.88 -12.56 -9.00
N LYS A 368 9.71 -13.74 -9.61
CA LYS A 368 9.80 -13.92 -11.05
C LYS A 368 8.58 -13.28 -11.69
N VAL A 369 8.82 -12.32 -12.57
CA VAL A 369 7.80 -11.58 -13.31
C VAL A 369 8.16 -11.48 -14.79
N LEU A 370 7.25 -10.93 -15.58
CA LEU A 370 7.48 -10.62 -16.98
C LEU A 370 7.08 -9.16 -17.18
N VAL A 371 8.04 -8.28 -17.43
CA VAL A 371 7.79 -6.84 -17.60
C VAL A 371 8.19 -6.42 -19.00
N ASP A 372 7.28 -5.81 -19.75
CA ASP A 372 7.50 -5.40 -21.14
C ASP A 372 8.12 -6.49 -22.02
N GLY A 373 7.62 -7.73 -21.84
CA GLY A 373 8.08 -8.92 -22.53
C GLY A 373 9.42 -9.50 -22.03
N VAL A 374 10.07 -8.87 -21.06
CA VAL A 374 11.36 -9.27 -20.47
C VAL A 374 11.15 -10.05 -19.17
N PRO A 375 11.61 -11.33 -19.08
CA PRO A 375 11.62 -12.05 -17.82
C PRO A 375 12.55 -11.37 -16.82
N SER A 376 12.00 -11.03 -15.65
CA SER A 376 12.68 -10.23 -14.64
C SER A 376 12.50 -10.84 -13.25
N VAL A 377 13.32 -10.39 -12.31
CA VAL A 377 13.16 -10.68 -10.89
C VAL A 377 13.07 -9.35 -10.16
N ILE A 378 12.02 -9.17 -9.38
CA ILE A 378 11.73 -7.93 -8.68
C ILE A 378 11.55 -8.21 -7.19
N GLY A 379 12.15 -7.38 -6.36
CA GLY A 379 11.83 -7.24 -4.94
C GLY A 379 11.25 -5.85 -4.67
N GLY A 380 11.42 -5.39 -3.44
CA GLY A 380 10.75 -4.21 -2.90
C GLY A 380 9.49 -4.56 -2.13
N THR A 381 9.17 -3.70 -1.18
CA THR A 381 7.94 -3.79 -0.37
C THR A 381 6.67 -3.68 -1.22
N SER A 382 6.79 -3.13 -2.44
CA SER A 382 5.77 -3.22 -3.48
C SER A 382 5.29 -4.64 -3.75
N ALA A 383 6.12 -5.67 -3.60
CA ALA A 383 5.65 -7.04 -3.80
C ALA A 383 4.80 -7.57 -2.61
N VAL A 384 4.89 -6.93 -1.44
CA VAL A 384 4.30 -7.41 -0.18
C VAL A 384 2.86 -6.93 -0.01
N ALA A 385 2.55 -5.69 -0.42
CA ALA A 385 1.16 -5.20 -0.46
C ALA A 385 0.22 -6.08 -1.31
N PRO A 386 0.52 -6.40 -2.59
CA PRO A 386 -0.30 -7.27 -3.43
C PRO A 386 -0.27 -8.74 -2.98
N LEU A 387 0.84 -9.21 -2.37
CA LEU A 387 0.92 -10.52 -1.73
C LEU A 387 -0.14 -10.66 -0.64
N TYR A 388 -0.21 -9.70 0.29
CA TYR A 388 -1.21 -9.74 1.35
C TYR A 388 -2.60 -9.31 0.89
N ALA A 389 -2.74 -8.53 -0.19
CA ALA A 389 -4.04 -8.31 -0.82
C ALA A 389 -4.63 -9.63 -1.34
N ALA A 390 -3.80 -10.48 -1.96
CA ALA A 390 -4.22 -11.82 -2.37
C ALA A 390 -4.55 -12.74 -1.18
N LEU A 391 -3.80 -12.65 -0.08
CA LEU A 391 -4.16 -13.36 1.16
C LEU A 391 -5.55 -12.95 1.65
N VAL A 392 -5.81 -11.64 1.74
CA VAL A 392 -7.11 -11.13 2.20
C VAL A 392 -8.22 -11.59 1.26
N ALA A 393 -7.99 -11.65 -0.05
CA ALA A 393 -8.96 -12.19 -0.99
C ALA A 393 -9.28 -13.68 -0.71
N GLN A 394 -8.25 -14.50 -0.46
CA GLN A 394 -8.44 -15.91 -0.10
C GLN A 394 -9.15 -16.08 1.25
N ILE A 395 -8.85 -15.22 2.23
CA ILE A 395 -9.52 -15.22 3.53
C ILE A 395 -10.98 -14.81 3.37
N ASN A 396 -11.28 -13.75 2.62
CA ASN A 396 -12.65 -13.29 2.38
C ASN A 396 -13.49 -14.36 1.68
N GLU A 397 -12.93 -15.04 0.66
CA GLU A 397 -13.56 -16.18 0.00
C GLU A 397 -13.86 -17.30 1.00
N SER A 398 -12.84 -17.71 1.77
CA SER A 398 -12.95 -18.84 2.70
C SER A 398 -13.89 -18.57 3.87
N ALA A 399 -13.93 -17.33 4.35
CA ALA A 399 -14.79 -16.91 5.46
C ALA A 399 -16.21 -16.55 5.01
N GLY A 400 -16.42 -16.29 3.71
CA GLY A 400 -17.70 -15.81 3.17
C GLY A 400 -18.05 -14.38 3.58
N THR A 401 -17.09 -13.60 4.07
CA THR A 401 -17.28 -12.21 4.52
C THR A 401 -15.99 -11.41 4.40
N LYS A 402 -16.11 -10.08 4.35
CA LYS A 402 -14.96 -9.16 4.22
C LYS A 402 -14.26 -9.00 5.58
N CYS A 403 -12.93 -9.08 5.58
CA CYS A 403 -12.11 -8.81 6.76
C CYS A 403 -12.14 -7.34 7.19
N GLY A 404 -12.18 -6.42 6.21
CA GLY A 404 -12.15 -4.99 6.45
C GLY A 404 -10.87 -4.54 7.17
N PHE A 405 -11.01 -3.68 8.16
CA PHE A 405 -9.88 -3.13 8.89
C PHE A 405 -9.23 -4.15 9.84
N LEU A 406 -8.09 -4.71 9.41
CA LEU A 406 -7.42 -5.83 10.07
C LEU A 406 -6.50 -5.43 11.23
N ASN A 407 -5.93 -4.22 11.24
CA ASN A 407 -4.86 -3.84 12.16
C ASN A 407 -5.21 -4.18 13.63
N PRO A 408 -6.37 -3.76 14.19
CA PRO A 408 -6.70 -4.08 15.59
C PRO A 408 -6.78 -5.58 15.89
N PHE A 409 -7.21 -6.39 14.91
CA PHE A 409 -7.25 -7.83 15.06
C PHE A 409 -5.84 -8.42 15.09
N LEU A 410 -4.95 -7.98 14.22
CA LEU A 410 -3.58 -8.49 14.14
C LEU A 410 -2.83 -8.24 15.45
N TYR A 411 -2.85 -7.01 15.97
CA TYR A 411 -2.14 -6.66 17.21
C TYR A 411 -2.74 -7.30 18.48
N SER A 412 -4.01 -7.69 18.46
CA SER A 412 -4.66 -8.38 19.60
C SER A 412 -4.57 -9.91 19.54
N THR A 413 -3.93 -10.47 18.52
CA THR A 413 -3.92 -11.92 18.28
C THR A 413 -2.49 -12.45 18.14
N SER A 414 -2.08 -13.32 19.07
CA SER A 414 -0.76 -13.96 19.03
C SER A 414 -0.71 -15.17 18.08
N GLY A 415 0.49 -15.48 17.57
CA GLY A 415 0.78 -16.72 16.85
C GLY A 415 0.24 -16.76 15.41
N ILE A 416 -0.10 -15.60 14.84
CA ILE A 416 -0.54 -15.44 13.45
C ILE A 416 0.58 -15.00 12.52
N CYS A 417 1.76 -14.68 13.05
CA CYS A 417 2.93 -14.31 12.27
C CYS A 417 4.14 -15.15 12.69
N ASN A 418 5.07 -15.39 11.76
CA ASN A 418 6.42 -15.78 12.07
C ASN A 418 7.18 -14.52 12.48
N ASP A 419 7.81 -14.54 13.65
CA ASP A 419 8.54 -13.41 14.22
C ASP A 419 9.95 -13.33 13.58
N ILE A 420 10.31 -12.16 13.05
CA ILE A 420 11.62 -11.92 12.44
C ILE A 420 12.47 -11.19 13.46
N VAL A 421 13.54 -11.83 13.92
CA VAL A 421 14.34 -11.33 15.06
C VAL A 421 15.79 -10.98 14.67
N GLN A 422 16.08 -10.95 13.37
CA GLN A 422 17.43 -10.71 12.84
C GLN A 422 17.38 -9.79 11.62
N GLY A 423 18.31 -8.84 11.59
CA GLY A 423 18.47 -7.89 10.48
C GLY A 423 18.22 -6.45 10.90
N THR A 424 18.42 -5.54 9.95
CA THR A 424 18.31 -4.10 10.16
C THR A 424 17.85 -3.42 8.88
N ASN A 425 17.13 -2.31 9.02
CA ASN A 425 16.80 -1.41 7.91
C ASN A 425 17.62 -0.11 7.90
N GLY A 426 18.75 -0.09 8.62
CA GLY A 426 19.57 1.11 8.82
C GLY A 426 19.61 1.49 10.30
N ALA A 427 18.71 2.37 10.74
CA ALA A 427 18.72 2.86 12.12
C ALA A 427 18.09 1.90 13.14
N PHE A 428 17.24 0.97 12.68
CA PHE A 428 16.55 0.05 13.56
C PHE A 428 16.95 -1.41 13.31
N ASN A 429 16.80 -2.25 14.34
CA ASN A 429 17.09 -3.67 14.29
C ASN A 429 15.82 -4.47 14.56
N ALA A 430 15.70 -5.63 13.91
CA ALA A 430 14.69 -6.61 14.26
C ALA A 430 14.89 -7.13 15.68
N ALA A 431 13.79 -7.47 16.34
CA ALA A 431 13.76 -7.93 17.72
C ALA A 431 12.52 -8.79 17.96
N ALA A 432 12.52 -9.56 19.05
CA ALA A 432 11.35 -10.37 19.39
C ALA A 432 10.10 -9.51 19.62
N GLY A 433 9.00 -9.90 18.99
CA GLY A 433 7.73 -9.16 19.03
C GLY A 433 7.62 -8.15 17.89
N TRP A 434 6.93 -7.03 18.14
CA TRP A 434 6.85 -5.98 17.12
C TRP A 434 8.17 -5.21 17.04
N ASP A 435 8.67 -5.00 15.82
CA ASP A 435 9.83 -4.14 15.57
C ASP A 435 9.61 -3.18 14.37
N PRO A 436 10.31 -2.03 14.31
CA PRO A 436 10.16 -1.03 13.25
C PRO A 436 10.89 -1.41 11.94
N THR A 437 11.16 -2.70 11.72
CA THR A 437 11.73 -3.21 10.47
C THR A 437 10.79 -4.21 9.78
N THR A 438 10.10 -5.06 10.56
CA THR A 438 9.21 -6.11 10.05
C THR A 438 7.83 -6.16 10.72
N GLY A 439 7.57 -5.26 11.67
CA GLY A 439 6.29 -5.20 12.37
C GLY A 439 6.07 -6.46 13.20
N LEU A 440 4.91 -7.09 13.06
CA LEU A 440 4.58 -8.37 13.68
C LEU A 440 5.25 -9.57 12.98
N GLY A 441 5.95 -9.35 11.86
CA GLY A 441 6.58 -10.38 11.03
C GLY A 441 5.70 -10.90 9.88
N SER A 442 6.00 -12.10 9.37
CA SER A 442 5.33 -12.67 8.19
C SER A 442 4.05 -13.44 8.53
N ILE A 443 2.92 -13.11 7.89
CA ILE A 443 1.61 -13.66 8.26
C ILE A 443 1.51 -15.14 7.89
N GLN A 444 1.14 -15.97 8.86
CA GLN A 444 0.74 -17.36 8.68
C GLN A 444 -0.74 -17.42 8.24
N GLY A 445 -0.98 -17.42 6.93
CA GLY A 445 -2.29 -17.14 6.35
C GLY A 445 -3.45 -18.04 6.82
N SER A 446 -3.24 -19.35 6.86
CA SER A 446 -4.25 -20.32 7.33
C SER A 446 -4.51 -20.18 8.83
N THR A 447 -3.50 -19.82 9.61
CA THR A 447 -3.65 -19.55 11.05
C THR A 447 -4.49 -18.30 11.27
N LEU A 448 -4.21 -17.23 10.53
CA LEU A 448 -5.01 -15.99 10.55
C LEU A 448 -6.48 -16.27 10.21
N LEU A 449 -6.75 -17.01 9.13
CA LEU A 449 -8.11 -17.44 8.74
C LEU A 449 -8.82 -18.19 9.88
N GLY A 450 -8.15 -19.15 10.51
CA GLY A 450 -8.71 -19.91 11.62
C GLY A 450 -9.09 -19.03 12.83
N LYS A 451 -8.25 -18.04 13.16
CA LYS A 451 -8.51 -17.10 14.26
C LYS A 451 -9.66 -16.15 13.93
N LEU A 452 -9.71 -15.60 12.71
CA LEU A 452 -10.79 -14.71 12.26
C LEU A 452 -12.16 -15.41 12.29
N THR A 453 -12.24 -16.63 11.74
CA THR A 453 -13.49 -17.40 11.69
C THR A 453 -13.96 -17.84 13.08
N THR A 454 -13.05 -18.15 14.00
CA THR A 454 -13.39 -18.46 15.40
C THR A 454 -13.99 -17.25 16.11
N LYS A 455 -13.39 -16.06 15.95
CA LYS A 455 -13.91 -14.81 16.52
C LYS A 455 -15.30 -14.47 15.97
N ALA A 456 -15.52 -14.65 14.67
CA ALA A 456 -16.82 -14.42 14.04
C ALA A 456 -17.92 -15.34 14.62
N LYS A 457 -17.62 -16.63 14.80
CA LYS A 457 -18.54 -17.60 15.42
C LYS A 457 -18.88 -17.24 16.87
N ALA A 458 -17.88 -16.83 17.67
CA ALA A 458 -18.09 -16.44 19.06
C ALA A 458 -19.02 -15.21 19.18
N LYS A 459 -18.89 -14.22 18.29
CA LYS A 459 -19.77 -13.04 18.25
C LYS A 459 -21.21 -13.42 17.88
N GLY A 460 -21.40 -14.35 16.93
CA GLY A 460 -22.73 -14.85 16.53
C GLY A 460 -23.43 -15.70 17.59
N ALA A 461 -22.68 -16.47 18.39
CA ALA A 461 -23.23 -17.25 19.50
C ALA A 461 -23.67 -16.35 20.68
N GLY A 462 -22.92 -15.28 20.97
CA GLY A 462 -23.25 -14.32 22.03
C GLY A 462 -24.53 -13.52 21.73
N THR A 463 -24.74 -13.11 20.48
CA THR A 463 -25.97 -12.42 20.07
C THR A 463 -27.19 -13.34 20.10
N ALA A 464 -27.05 -14.61 19.69
CA ALA A 464 -28.12 -15.60 19.79
C ALA A 464 -28.50 -15.94 21.24
N ALA A 465 -27.53 -15.97 22.16
CA ALA A 465 -27.77 -16.20 23.60
C ALA A 465 -28.42 -14.98 24.31
N SER A 466 -28.22 -13.76 23.80
CA SER A 466 -28.88 -12.56 24.34
C SER A 466 -30.34 -12.39 23.88
N GLY A 467 -30.74 -13.03 22.77
CA GLY A 467 -32.09 -12.94 22.20
C GLY A 467 -33.13 -13.91 22.81
N THR A 468 -32.77 -14.69 23.83
CA THR A 468 -33.63 -15.72 24.43
C THR A 468 -34.04 -15.44 25.88
N LYS A 469 -33.84 -14.22 26.39
CA LYS A 469 -34.19 -13.85 27.78
C LYS A 469 -35.26 -12.74 27.97
N GLU A 470 -36.00 -12.37 26.94
CA GLU A 470 -37.19 -11.51 27.08
C GLU A 470 -38.41 -12.14 26.41
N VAL A 471 -38.88 -13.29 26.91
CA VAL A 471 -40.30 -13.63 26.98
C VAL A 471 -40.49 -14.64 28.12
N ALA A 472 -40.85 -14.16 29.30
CA ALA A 472 -41.68 -14.86 30.29
C ALA A 472 -42.16 -13.85 31.34
#